data_AF-A0A3M1TB66-F1
#
_entry.id   AF-A0A3M1TB66-F1
#
_cell.length_a   1.000
_cell.length_b   1.000
_cell.length_c   1.000
_cell.angle_alpha   90.00
_cell.angle_beta   90.00
_cell.angle_gamma   90.00
#
_symmetry.space_group_name_H-M   'P 1'
#
loop_
_entity.id
_entity.type
_entity.pdbx_description
1 polymer ?
#
loop_
_entity_poly.entity_id
_entity_poly.type
_entity_poly.pdbx_seq_one_letter_code
_entity_poly.pdbx_strand_id
1 'polypeptide(L)'
;MAERWKIYLVEERETLPVRAVRPGPRRRLDPESPRLAARALVDAARRLLRRGPGRAGWMASYADDPVAFLLDTMPSPVRLWHGSGRLLYANPAAAEEEVPAPSAAAVRRACSGSRRFHAFRLGPDAFVLEVVDVFGGQR
;
A
#
# COMPACT_ATOMS: atom_id res chain seq x y z
N MET A 1 33.37 14.46 39.87
CA MET A 1 32.04 14.87 40.34
C MET A 1 31.04 14.44 39.28
N ALA A 2 30.12 13.52 39.59
CA ALA A 2 29.15 12.99 38.63
C ALA A 2 27.83 13.77 38.74
N GLU A 3 27.44 14.46 37.67
CA GLU A 3 26.17 15.16 37.60
C GLU A 3 25.01 14.16 37.55
N ARG A 4 24.03 14.38 38.42
CA ARG A 4 22.86 13.53 38.58
C ARG A 4 21.67 14.18 37.89
N TRP A 5 21.37 13.69 36.70
CA TRP A 5 20.26 14.16 35.88
C TRP A 5 18.91 13.74 36.48
N LYS A 6 17.92 14.64 36.46
CA LYS A 6 16.52 14.34 36.80
C LYS A 6 15.66 14.51 35.55
N ILE A 7 14.91 13.47 35.22
CA ILE A 7 13.92 13.47 34.15
C ILE A 7 12.56 13.72 34.79
N TYR A 8 11.80 14.67 34.23
CA TYR A 8 10.42 14.94 34.62
C TYR A 8 9.51 14.54 33.47
N LEU A 9 8.51 13.70 33.76
CA LEU A 9 7.41 13.44 32.85
C LEU A 9 6.41 14.59 33.01
N VAL A 10 6.26 15.37 31.95
CA VAL A 10 5.26 16.45 31.88
C VAL A 10 4.08 15.90 31.07
N GLU A 11 2.90 15.96 31.66
CA GLU A 11 1.66 15.60 30.98
C GLU A 11 1.35 16.69 29.94
N GLU A 12 1.71 16.43 28.69
CA GLU A 12 1.46 17.35 27.58
C GLU A 12 -0.06 17.38 27.32
N ARG A 13 -0.71 18.46 27.74
CA ARG A 13 -2.11 18.70 27.38
C ARG A 13 -2.17 19.02 25.90
N GLU A 14 -2.58 18.04 25.10
CA GLU A 14 -2.82 18.15 23.65
C GLU A 14 -3.85 19.24 23.34
N THR A 15 -3.41 20.49 23.27
CA THR A 15 -4.10 21.52 22.51
C THR A 15 -3.50 21.51 21.12
N LEU A 16 -3.88 20.50 20.33
CA LEU A 16 -3.50 20.43 18.93
C LEU A 16 -4.02 21.72 18.25
N PRO A 17 -3.17 22.53 17.59
CA PRO A 17 -3.60 23.76 16.91
C PRO A 17 -4.44 23.49 15.66
N VAL A 18 -4.76 22.22 15.40
CA VAL A 18 -5.51 21.77 14.23
C VAL A 18 -6.99 21.93 14.53
N ARG A 19 -7.64 22.90 13.90
CA ARG A 19 -9.10 22.96 13.87
C ARG A 19 -9.60 21.65 13.28
N ALA A 20 -10.42 20.92 14.04
CA ALA A 20 -11.08 19.74 13.55
C ALA A 20 -11.96 20.11 12.34
N VAL A 21 -11.43 19.93 11.13
CA VAL A 21 -12.20 20.07 9.91
C VAL A 21 -13.13 18.87 9.89
N ARG A 22 -14.45 19.11 9.93
CA ARG A 22 -15.42 18.05 9.67
C ARG A 22 -15.04 17.43 8.34
N PRO A 23 -14.74 16.12 8.27
CA PRO A 23 -14.51 15.49 6.98
C PRO A 23 -15.72 15.79 6.12
N GLY A 24 -15.48 16.35 4.93
CA GLY A 24 -16.53 16.55 3.93
C GLY A 24 -17.28 15.23 3.70
N PRO A 25 -18.48 15.27 3.12
CA PRO A 25 -19.25 14.04 2.86
C PRO A 25 -18.33 13.04 2.19
N ARG A 26 -18.02 11.95 2.91
CA ARG A 26 -17.18 10.87 2.40
C ARG A 26 -17.82 10.46 1.11
N ARG A 27 -17.14 10.68 -0.02
CA ARG A 27 -17.59 10.17 -1.30
C ARG A 27 -17.68 8.66 -1.08
N ARG A 28 -18.89 8.11 -0.99
CA ARG A 28 -19.06 6.65 -0.97
C ARG A 28 -18.39 6.21 -2.26
N LEU A 29 -17.25 5.56 -2.15
CA LEU A 29 -16.78 4.70 -3.22
C LEU A 29 -17.89 3.69 -3.37
N ASP A 30 -18.64 3.80 -4.46
CA ASP A 30 -19.66 2.83 -4.78
C ASP A 30 -18.94 1.48 -4.90
N PRO A 31 -19.20 0.52 -4.00
CA PRO A 31 -18.47 -0.76 -3.98
C PRO A 31 -18.71 -1.59 -5.26
N GLU A 32 -19.63 -1.16 -6.11
CA GLU A 32 -20.19 -1.87 -7.26
C GLU A 32 -19.34 -1.79 -8.56
N SER A 33 -18.20 -1.08 -8.59
CA SER A 33 -17.34 -1.04 -9.78
C SER A 33 -15.93 -1.58 -9.53
N PRO A 34 -15.72 -2.90 -9.69
CA PRO A 34 -14.39 -3.51 -9.68
C PRO A 34 -13.39 -2.83 -10.64
N ARG A 35 -13.90 -2.24 -11.74
CA ARG A 35 -13.10 -1.47 -12.70
C ARG A 35 -12.59 -0.16 -12.12
N LEU A 36 -13.40 0.55 -11.34
CA LEU A 36 -13.00 1.81 -10.70
C LEU A 36 -11.94 1.55 -9.62
N ALA A 37 -12.10 0.46 -8.85
CA ALA A 37 -11.11 0.00 -7.88
C ALA A 37 -9.79 -0.43 -8.54
N ALA A 38 -9.86 -1.19 -9.64
CA ALA A 38 -8.69 -1.58 -10.43
C ALA A 38 -7.92 -0.37 -10.98
N ARG A 39 -8.62 0.65 -11.48
CA ARG A 39 -8.01 1.88 -11.97
C ARG A 39 -7.32 2.66 -10.83
N ALA A 40 -8.00 2.83 -9.71
CA ALA A 40 -7.45 3.50 -8.53
C ALA A 40 -6.16 2.82 -8.03
N LEU A 41 -6.13 1.48 -8.02
CA LEU A 41 -4.96 0.70 -7.64
C LEU A 41 -3.76 0.94 -8.58
N VAL A 42 -3.97 0.87 -9.89
CA VAL A 42 -2.91 1.09 -10.88
C VAL A 42 -2.41 2.54 -10.85
N ASP A 43 -3.32 3.50 -10.68
CA ASP A 43 -2.96 4.92 -10.59
C ASP A 43 -2.18 5.22 -9.30
N ALA A 44 -2.57 4.64 -8.16
CA ALA A 44 -1.85 4.72 -6.90
C ALA A 44 -0.44 4.13 -7.01
N ALA A 45 -0.30 2.92 -7.57
CA ALA A 45 1.00 2.30 -7.82
C ALA A 45 1.91 3.19 -8.69
N ARG A 46 1.39 3.74 -9.79
CA ARG A 46 2.14 4.67 -10.65
C ARG A 46 2.54 5.96 -9.95
N ARG A 47 1.72 6.47 -9.04
CA ARG A 47 2.05 7.65 -8.22
C ARG A 47 3.19 7.35 -7.26
N LEU A 48 3.16 6.20 -6.60
CA LEU A 48 4.22 5.74 -5.71
C LEU A 48 5.56 5.57 -6.44
N LEU A 49 5.56 5.10 -7.70
CA LEU A 49 6.79 5.00 -8.51
C LEU A 49 7.42 6.33 -8.87
N ARG A 50 6.62 7.40 -9.01
CA ARG A 50 7.10 8.74 -9.38
C ARG A 50 7.52 9.57 -8.19
N ARG A 51 7.46 9.01 -6.99
CA ARG A 51 7.85 9.68 -5.76
C ARG A 51 9.37 9.86 -5.75
N GLY A 52 9.82 11.11 -5.67
CA GLY A 52 11.23 11.41 -5.40
C GLY A 52 11.64 10.95 -4.00
N PRO A 53 12.94 10.77 -3.73
CA PRO A 53 13.43 10.39 -2.42
C PRO A 53 13.13 11.46 -1.36
N GLY A 54 13.00 11.03 -0.10
CA GLY A 54 12.91 11.92 1.06
C GLY A 54 11.51 12.47 1.38
N ARG A 55 11.43 13.21 2.49
CA ARG A 55 10.19 13.63 3.19
C ARG A 55 9.21 14.44 2.31
N ALA A 56 9.71 15.16 1.31
CA ALA A 56 8.89 15.96 0.38
C ALA A 56 8.06 15.09 -0.58
N GLY A 57 8.58 13.94 -1.01
CA GLY A 57 7.81 12.95 -1.77
C GLY A 57 6.64 12.39 -0.94
N TRP A 58 6.83 12.32 0.39
CA TRP A 58 5.93 11.65 1.32
C TRP A 58 4.67 12.45 1.66
N MET A 59 4.77 13.76 1.82
CA MET A 59 3.65 14.54 2.36
C MET A 59 2.55 14.85 1.32
N ALA A 60 2.90 15.05 0.04
CA ALA A 60 1.93 15.46 -0.97
C ALA A 60 1.03 14.32 -1.47
N SER A 61 1.46 13.05 -1.39
CA SER A 61 0.71 11.96 -2.06
C SER A 61 -0.25 11.18 -1.16
N TYR A 62 -0.18 11.29 0.17
CA TYR A 62 -1.01 10.44 1.06
C TYR A 62 -2.32 11.10 1.50
N ALA A 63 -2.35 12.43 1.62
CA ALA A 63 -3.59 13.14 1.95
C ALA A 63 -4.61 13.03 0.79
N ASP A 64 -4.11 12.99 -0.45
CA ASP A 64 -4.93 13.01 -1.67
C ASP A 64 -5.15 11.62 -2.30
N ASP A 65 -4.47 10.57 -1.80
CA ASP A 65 -4.57 9.20 -2.32
C ASP A 65 -4.52 8.14 -1.20
N PRO A 66 -5.68 7.77 -0.63
CA PRO A 66 -5.72 6.78 0.45
C PRO A 66 -5.32 5.37 -0.02
N VAL A 67 -5.44 5.05 -1.32
CA VAL A 67 -5.02 3.75 -1.85
C VAL A 67 -3.50 3.67 -1.88
N ALA A 68 -2.82 4.74 -2.31
CA ALA A 68 -1.36 4.81 -2.28
C ALA A 68 -0.83 4.71 -0.84
N PHE A 69 -1.49 5.35 0.13
CA PHE A 69 -1.16 5.21 1.55
C PHE A 69 -1.26 3.75 2.00
N LEU A 70 -2.43 3.11 1.78
CA LEU A 70 -2.65 1.74 2.21
C LEU A 70 -1.63 0.76 1.59
N LEU A 71 -1.34 0.89 0.29
CA LEU A 71 -0.33 0.06 -0.38
C LEU A 71 1.04 0.15 0.28
N ASP A 72 1.45 1.36 0.64
CA ASP A 72 2.79 1.63 1.15
C ASP A 72 2.95 1.29 2.63
N THR A 73 1.88 1.41 3.42
CA THR A 73 1.90 1.09 4.86
C THR A 73 1.47 -0.34 5.17
N MET A 74 1.03 -1.12 4.18
CA MET A 74 0.61 -2.49 4.41
C MET A 74 1.78 -3.35 4.90
N PRO A 75 1.61 -4.10 6.02
CA PRO A 75 2.67 -4.96 6.55
C PRO A 75 2.89 -6.20 5.68
N SER A 76 1.88 -6.61 4.91
CA SER A 76 1.98 -7.71 3.96
C SER A 76 2.77 -7.29 2.73
N PRO A 77 3.69 -8.13 2.21
CA PRO A 77 4.28 -7.92 0.90
C PRO A 77 3.20 -7.87 -0.19
N VAL A 78 3.22 -6.80 -0.98
CA VAL A 78 2.29 -6.59 -2.11
C VAL A 78 3.08 -6.26 -3.36
N ARG A 79 2.75 -6.95 -4.46
CA ARG A 79 3.35 -6.71 -5.77
C ARG A 79 2.25 -6.54 -6.82
N LEU A 80 2.44 -5.58 -7.71
CA LEU A 80 1.59 -5.37 -8.88
C LEU A 80 2.39 -5.66 -10.14
N TRP A 81 1.93 -6.65 -10.89
CA TRP A 81 2.54 -7.09 -12.13
C TRP A 81 1.69 -6.65 -13.33
N HIS A 82 2.35 -6.27 -14.42
CA HIS A 82 1.73 -6.19 -15.73
C HIS A 82 1.56 -7.60 -16.32
N GLY A 83 0.56 -7.80 -17.18
CA GLY A 83 0.29 -9.08 -17.84
C GLY A 83 1.42 -9.58 -18.73
N SER A 84 2.39 -8.72 -19.06
CA SER A 84 3.64 -9.10 -19.74
C SER A 84 4.69 -9.71 -18.80
N GLY A 85 4.42 -9.82 -17.49
CA GLY A 85 5.37 -10.28 -16.48
C GLY A 85 6.28 -9.18 -15.91
N ARG A 86 6.12 -7.91 -16.33
CA ARG A 86 6.89 -6.78 -15.79
C ARG A 86 6.35 -6.38 -14.42
N LEU A 87 7.21 -6.27 -13.41
CA LEU A 87 6.87 -5.69 -12.12
C LEU A 87 6.60 -4.19 -12.28
N LEU A 88 5.42 -3.75 -11.88
CA LEU A 88 5.04 -2.34 -11.89
C LEU A 88 5.23 -1.70 -10.53
N TYR A 89 4.97 -2.42 -9.44
CA TYR A 89 5.12 -1.89 -8.09
C TYR A 89 5.36 -3.02 -7.09
N ALA A 90 6.18 -2.74 -6.09
CA ALA A 90 6.34 -3.54 -4.88
C ALA A 90 6.32 -2.57 -3.69
N ASN A 91 5.57 -2.91 -2.65
CA ASN A 91 5.58 -2.10 -1.43
C ASN A 91 6.87 -2.34 -0.62
N PRO A 92 7.16 -1.51 0.40
CA PRO A 92 8.37 -1.67 1.22
C PRO A 92 8.52 -3.05 1.85
N ALA A 93 7.41 -3.67 2.28
CA ALA A 93 7.42 -5.04 2.82
C ALA A 93 7.83 -6.11 1.79
N ALA A 94 7.67 -5.82 0.49
CA ALA A 94 8.09 -6.68 -0.61
C ALA A 94 9.50 -6.34 -1.15
N ALA A 95 10.15 -5.27 -0.66
CA ALA A 95 11.40 -4.76 -1.21
C ALA A 95 12.61 -5.65 -0.92
N GLU A 96 12.58 -6.43 0.16
CA GLU A 96 13.69 -7.30 0.58
C GLU A 96 13.71 -8.66 -0.13
N GLU A 97 12.65 -9.00 -0.87
CA GLU A 97 12.48 -10.33 -1.47
C GLU A 97 12.40 -10.20 -2.99
N GLU A 98 13.44 -10.68 -3.67
CA GLU A 98 13.48 -10.81 -5.13
C GLU A 98 12.64 -12.01 -5.54
N VAL A 99 11.52 -11.74 -6.24
CA VAL A 99 10.51 -12.74 -6.58
C VAL A 99 10.28 -12.72 -8.09
N PRO A 100 10.27 -13.89 -8.77
CA PRO A 100 9.94 -13.95 -10.19
C PRO A 100 8.45 -13.64 -10.42
N ALA A 101 8.14 -13.18 -11.63
CA ALA A 101 6.75 -12.95 -12.02
C ALA A 101 5.88 -14.21 -11.83
N PRO A 102 4.62 -14.06 -11.40
CA PRO A 102 3.75 -15.20 -11.15
C PRO A 102 3.45 -15.96 -12.45
N SER A 103 3.52 -17.29 -12.40
CA SER A 103 3.16 -18.14 -13.54
C SER A 103 1.66 -18.10 -13.80
N ALA A 104 1.24 -18.32 -15.06
CA ALA A 104 -0.18 -18.41 -15.40
C ALA A 104 -0.93 -19.52 -14.63
N ALA A 105 -0.21 -20.57 -14.19
CA ALA A 105 -0.77 -21.60 -13.32
C ALA A 105 -1.05 -21.07 -11.90
N ALA A 106 -0.13 -20.31 -11.31
CA ALA A 106 -0.32 -19.71 -9.99
C ALA A 106 -1.49 -18.72 -9.98
N VAL A 107 -1.56 -17.86 -11.00
CA VAL A 107 -2.64 -16.87 -11.14
C VAL A 107 -4.00 -17.55 -11.27
N ARG A 108 -4.12 -18.63 -12.05
CA ARG A 108 -5.37 -19.39 -12.21
C ARG A 108 -5.87 -20.05 -10.93
N ARG A 109 -4.96 -20.40 -10.02
CA ARG A 109 -5.33 -20.99 -8.72
C ARG A 109 -5.84 -19.96 -7.72
N ALA A 110 -5.66 -18.66 -7.99
CA ALA A 110 -5.93 -17.53 -7.10
C ALA A 110 -5.16 -17.54 -5.76
N CYS A 111 -4.72 -18.71 -5.28
CA CYS A 111 -3.85 -18.90 -4.13
C CYS A 111 -2.75 -19.92 -4.44
N SER A 112 -1.54 -19.68 -3.93
CA SER A 112 -0.43 -20.64 -3.96
C SER A 112 0.39 -20.51 -2.68
N GLY A 113 0.21 -21.43 -1.73
CA GLY A 113 0.80 -21.31 -0.39
C GLY A 113 0.21 -20.12 0.36
N SER A 114 1.06 -19.26 0.92
CA SER A 114 0.69 -18.00 1.57
C SER A 114 0.40 -16.85 0.60
N ARG A 115 0.45 -17.10 -0.72
CA ARG A 115 0.32 -16.06 -1.74
C ARG A 115 -1.07 -16.06 -2.33
N ARG A 116 -1.69 -14.88 -2.43
CA ARG A 116 -2.97 -14.65 -3.09
C ARG A 116 -2.74 -13.82 -4.34
N PHE A 117 -3.44 -14.16 -5.42
CA PHE A 117 -3.34 -13.54 -6.72
C PHE A 117 -4.71 -13.06 -7.18
N HIS A 118 -4.79 -11.79 -7.54
CA HIS A 118 -5.97 -11.18 -8.12
C HIS A 118 -5.63 -10.65 -9.52
N ALA A 119 -6.07 -11.37 -10.54
CA ALA A 119 -5.95 -10.94 -11.93
C ALA A 119 -7.12 -10.03 -12.32
N PHE A 120 -6.81 -8.93 -13.01
CA PHE A 120 -7.81 -7.99 -13.51
C PHE A 120 -7.35 -7.33 -14.81
N ARG A 121 -8.28 -6.66 -15.50
CA ARG A 121 -8.00 -5.92 -16.72
C ARG A 121 -8.40 -4.46 -16.59
N LEU A 122 -7.60 -3.57 -17.17
CA LEU A 122 -7.91 -2.15 -17.33
C LEU A 122 -7.75 -1.80 -18.81
N GLY A 123 -8.88 -1.76 -19.54
CA GLY A 123 -8.85 -1.65 -20.99
C GLY A 123 -8.19 -2.88 -21.66
N PRO A 124 -7.22 -2.70 -22.57
CA PRO A 124 -6.53 -3.81 -23.23
C PRO A 124 -5.50 -4.49 -22.31
N ASP A 125 -5.10 -3.83 -21.23
CA ASP A 125 -4.00 -4.28 -20.38
C ASP A 125 -4.50 -5.25 -19.30
N ALA A 126 -3.69 -6.27 -19.03
CA ALA A 126 -3.90 -7.22 -17.94
C ALA A 126 -2.94 -6.92 -16.79
N PHE A 127 -3.38 -7.18 -15.57
CA PHE A 127 -2.62 -6.96 -14.35
C PHE A 127 -2.83 -8.11 -13.37
N VAL A 128 -1.85 -8.32 -12.51
CA VAL A 128 -1.93 -9.27 -11.39
C VAL A 128 -1.48 -8.56 -10.13
N LEU A 129 -2.37 -8.48 -9.15
CA LEU A 129 -2.03 -8.11 -7.78
C LEU A 129 -1.68 -9.38 -7.01
N GLU A 130 -0.47 -9.43 -6.48
CA GLU A 130 -0.02 -10.48 -5.57
C GLU A 130 0.03 -9.92 -4.15
N VAL A 131 -0.55 -10.64 -3.20
CA VAL A 131 -0.50 -10.33 -1.77
C VAL A 131 0.05 -11.56 -1.06
N VAL A 132 1.10 -11.38 -0.26
CA VAL A 132 1.68 -12.46 0.54
C VAL A 132 1.18 -12.33 1.98
N ASP A 133 0.54 -13.38 2.48
CA ASP A 133 0.12 -13.46 3.87
C ASP A 133 1.33 -13.73 4.76
N VAL A 134 1.64 -12.76 5.62
CA VAL A 134 2.68 -12.89 6.65
C VAL A 134 2.16 -13.62 7.90
N PHE A 135 0.85 -13.80 8.03
CA PHE A 135 0.19 -14.48 9.16
C PHE A 135 0.08 -15.99 8.92
N GLY A 136 1.20 -16.63 8.60
CA GLY A 136 1.31 -18.07 8.37
C GLY A 136 1.74 -18.90 9.59
N GLY A 137 1.72 -18.35 10.80
CA GLY A 137 2.23 -19.05 11.98
C GLY A 137 1.54 -18.61 13.26
N GLN A 138 0.33 -19.10 13.49
CA GLN A 138 -0.18 -19.61 14.77
C GLN A 138 -1.56 -20.24 14.50
N ARG A 139 -1.59 -21.55 14.29
CA ARG A 139 -2.76 -22.40 14.50
C ARG A 139 -2.31 -23.63 15.24
#